data_AF-A0A351FF50-F1
#
_entry.id   AF-A0A351FF50-F1
#
_cell.length_a   1.000
_cell.length_b   1.000
_cell.length_c   1.000
_cell.angle_alpha   90.00
_cell.angle_beta   90.00
_cell.angle_gamma   90.00
#
_symmetry.space_group_name_H-M   'P 1'
#
loop_
_entity.id
_entity.type
_entity.pdbx_description
1 polymer ?
#
loop_
_entity_poly.entity_id
_entity_poly.type
_entity_poly.pdbx_seq_one_letter_code
_entity_poly.pdbx_strand_id
1 'polypeptide(L)'
;RILTVPAQNGPDTKKGFARLHEWSSWSNRHFRKGDWDVCSPEIARELSAIGYVFARRLHMAAQVPIGVIDASRGGTTVETWTPTPVLKKIETKEVKGLLAEWEKKVAEFDPQKDLQKRVENHHNWVKNMKKQGREIPKGRTVPNDLRPGPAMDQNRPGNCYASMIAPIAGLAVKGAIFHQGFNNAGGGSAGADMYYQIFAKMITAWRDAFKDPQMPFGIISLCTAGEPQTRDDYLEKMVNGGIYIREAQYKTFLDFLKAGDGNVGFASSFDKRRSWYHPQLKIPVGERISRWALATQYGFEKDVKWKPPMYTEMNLEGGKIILKMDTWVRAVTNGPIEGFAIAGKDRRFQPAEAEWLVTGKDQHNRPKHDRRVIVLSSPHVPDPIHFRYAWGRNPMGNLQSADHNDLPFATQRSDDWRMENVPVKLTGFDDLAPKDFARRANHESQKALRLDDLGRRLKEAQALIDEHRQRYEQERDSERKRAEEKN
;
A
#
# COMPACT_ATOMS: atom_id res chain seq x y z
N ARG A 1 -18.37 -17.55 13.88
CA ARG A 1 -18.50 -18.50 12.74
C ARG A 1 -17.81 -17.90 11.52
N ILE A 2 -17.38 -18.72 10.56
CA ILE A 2 -16.66 -18.28 9.35
C ILE A 2 -17.45 -18.77 8.13
N LEU A 3 -17.65 -17.90 7.14
CA LEU A 3 -18.20 -18.23 5.83
C LEU A 3 -17.21 -17.80 4.76
N THR A 4 -16.65 -18.72 4.00
CA THR A 4 -15.80 -18.39 2.84
C THR A 4 -16.64 -18.39 1.57
N VAL A 5 -16.66 -17.27 0.85
CA VAL A 5 -17.45 -17.10 -0.37
C VAL A 5 -16.75 -17.80 -1.55
N PRO A 6 -17.42 -18.74 -2.25
CA PRO A 6 -16.92 -19.31 -3.49
C PRO A 6 -16.72 -18.24 -4.56
N ALA A 7 -15.52 -18.20 -5.15
CA ALA A 7 -15.25 -17.33 -6.29
C ALA A 7 -15.84 -17.94 -7.55
N GLN A 8 -16.83 -17.27 -8.14
CA GLN A 8 -17.35 -17.60 -9.47
C GLN A 8 -16.70 -16.67 -10.53
N ASN A 9 -16.84 -17.01 -11.81
CA ASN A 9 -16.36 -16.20 -12.92
C ASN A 9 -17.51 -15.73 -13.81
N GLY A 10 -17.24 -14.67 -14.56
CA GLY A 10 -18.15 -14.03 -15.50
C GLY A 10 -18.69 -12.68 -14.99
N PRO A 11 -19.07 -11.80 -15.93
CA PRO A 11 -19.51 -10.44 -15.62
C PRO A 11 -20.93 -10.39 -15.02
N ASP A 12 -21.71 -11.45 -15.22
CA ASP A 12 -23.11 -11.48 -14.82
C ASP A 12 -23.23 -11.68 -13.32
N THR A 13 -24.08 -10.85 -12.71
CA THR A 13 -24.40 -10.93 -11.30
C THR A 13 -24.96 -12.31 -10.96
N LYS A 14 -24.34 -12.96 -9.98
CA LYS A 14 -24.77 -14.26 -9.48
C LYS A 14 -25.74 -14.04 -8.32
N LYS A 15 -26.85 -14.79 -8.30
CA LYS A 15 -27.85 -14.72 -7.22
C LYS A 15 -27.45 -15.52 -5.97
N GLY A 16 -26.44 -16.38 -6.10
CA GLY A 16 -25.99 -17.30 -5.07
C GLY A 16 -24.74 -18.03 -5.52
N PHE A 17 -24.29 -18.98 -4.72
CA PHE A 17 -23.18 -19.87 -5.03
C PHE A 17 -23.47 -21.29 -4.52
N ALA A 18 -22.87 -22.29 -5.16
CA ALA A 18 -22.91 -23.65 -4.68
C ALA A 18 -22.05 -23.82 -3.42
N ARG A 19 -22.41 -24.78 -2.57
CA ARG A 19 -21.53 -25.26 -1.51
C ARG A 19 -20.47 -26.13 -2.14
N LEU A 20 -19.20 -25.81 -1.91
CA LEU A 20 -18.06 -26.48 -2.52
C LEU A 20 -17.24 -27.22 -1.47
N HIS A 21 -16.65 -28.35 -1.87
CA HIS A 21 -15.62 -29.06 -1.13
C HIS A 21 -14.46 -29.38 -2.09
N GLU A 22 -13.55 -28.42 -2.27
CA GLU A 22 -12.57 -28.43 -3.37
C GLU A 22 -11.14 -28.63 -2.87
N TRP A 23 -10.32 -29.36 -3.63
CA TRP A 23 -8.89 -29.49 -3.36
C TRP A 23 -8.14 -28.21 -3.74
N SER A 24 -7.31 -27.67 -2.84
CA SER A 24 -6.29 -26.67 -3.21
C SER A 24 -4.93 -27.33 -3.26
N SER A 25 -4.30 -27.25 -4.43
CA SER A 25 -2.91 -27.66 -4.61
C SER A 25 -1.92 -26.75 -3.86
N TRP A 26 -2.30 -25.51 -3.56
CA TRP A 26 -1.44 -24.57 -2.82
C TRP A 26 -1.23 -25.02 -1.37
N SER A 27 -2.31 -25.45 -0.73
CA SER A 27 -2.35 -25.82 0.68
C SER A 27 -2.48 -27.34 0.89
N ASN A 28 -2.43 -28.11 -0.19
CA ASN A 28 -2.39 -29.57 -0.26
C ASN A 28 -3.49 -30.25 0.57
N ARG A 29 -4.73 -29.76 0.48
CA ARG A 29 -5.91 -30.28 1.21
C ARG A 29 -7.24 -29.81 0.60
N HIS A 30 -8.35 -30.35 1.09
CA HIS A 30 -9.70 -29.92 0.70
C HIS A 30 -10.21 -28.72 1.50
N PHE A 31 -11.05 -27.91 0.87
CA PHE A 31 -11.62 -26.68 1.39
C PHE A 31 -13.11 -26.61 1.19
N ARG A 32 -13.83 -26.34 2.28
CA ARG A 32 -15.25 -26.04 2.24
C ARG A 32 -15.47 -24.56 1.99
N LYS A 33 -16.38 -24.23 1.07
CA LYS A 33 -16.81 -22.86 0.77
C LYS A 33 -18.32 -22.83 0.59
N GLY A 34 -18.94 -21.69 0.93
CA GLY A 34 -20.38 -21.49 0.84
C GLY A 34 -21.19 -22.02 2.03
N ASP A 35 -20.51 -22.45 3.10
CA ASP A 35 -21.11 -22.87 4.37
C ASP A 35 -20.64 -22.00 5.53
N TRP A 36 -21.48 -21.86 6.55
CA TRP A 36 -21.09 -21.27 7.84
C TRP A 36 -20.49 -22.34 8.75
N ASP A 37 -19.21 -22.23 9.04
CA ASP A 37 -18.50 -23.16 9.91
C ASP A 37 -18.20 -22.55 11.29
N VAL A 38 -18.08 -23.41 12.29
CA VAL A 38 -17.57 -23.03 13.62
C VAL A 38 -16.10 -22.66 13.46
N CYS A 39 -15.68 -21.57 14.10
CA CYS A 39 -14.28 -21.16 14.10
C CYS A 39 -13.47 -22.14 14.95
N SER A 40 -12.82 -23.11 14.31
CA SER A 40 -11.86 -24.04 14.92
C SER A 40 -10.45 -23.75 14.39
N PRO A 41 -9.37 -24.28 15.03
CA PRO A 41 -8.01 -24.17 14.49
C PRO A 41 -7.87 -24.70 13.06
N GLU A 42 -8.66 -25.70 12.67
CA GLU A 42 -8.67 -26.25 11.32
C GLU A 42 -9.28 -25.27 10.31
N ILE A 43 -10.47 -24.74 10.59
CA ILE A 43 -11.19 -23.80 9.71
C ILE A 43 -10.47 -22.44 9.64
N ALA A 44 -9.96 -21.95 10.77
CA ALA A 44 -9.29 -20.65 10.84
C ALA A 44 -7.98 -20.57 10.03
N ARG A 45 -7.38 -21.71 9.66
CA ARG A 45 -6.19 -21.76 8.77
C ARG A 45 -6.48 -21.23 7.36
N GLU A 46 -7.74 -21.21 6.96
CA GLU A 46 -8.18 -20.80 5.62
C GLU A 46 -8.74 -19.40 5.55
N LEU A 47 -9.01 -18.82 6.72
CA LEU A 47 -9.42 -17.44 6.82
C LEU A 47 -8.19 -16.54 6.62
N SER A 48 -8.40 -15.38 6.01
CA SER A 48 -7.45 -14.27 6.08
C SER A 48 -6.93 -14.09 7.51
N ALA A 49 -5.62 -14.27 7.73
CA ALA A 49 -5.05 -14.10 9.07
C ALA A 49 -5.25 -12.68 9.65
N ILE A 50 -5.34 -11.65 8.79
CA ILE A 50 -5.73 -10.30 9.22
C ILE A 50 -7.19 -10.29 9.68
N GLY A 51 -8.09 -10.90 8.89
CA GLY A 51 -9.51 -11.03 9.23
C GLY A 51 -9.76 -11.83 10.50
N TYR A 52 -9.02 -12.92 10.72
CA TYR A 52 -9.06 -13.71 11.95
C TYR A 52 -8.65 -12.87 13.17
N VAL A 53 -7.51 -12.18 13.09
CA VAL A 53 -7.03 -11.35 14.20
C VAL A 53 -8.00 -10.22 14.50
N PHE A 54 -8.52 -9.55 13.48
CA PHE A 54 -9.56 -8.54 13.61
C PHE A 54 -10.79 -9.07 14.35
N ALA A 55 -11.38 -10.16 13.87
CA ALA A 55 -12.57 -10.76 14.45
C ALA A 55 -12.34 -11.26 15.88
N ARG A 56 -11.17 -11.87 16.15
CA ARG A 56 -10.78 -12.32 17.49
C ARG A 56 -10.68 -11.15 18.46
N ARG A 57 -10.07 -10.03 18.06
CA ARG A 57 -9.95 -8.83 18.90
C ARG A 57 -11.32 -8.23 19.22
N LEU A 58 -12.22 -8.16 18.24
CA LEU A 58 -13.60 -7.73 18.46
C LEU A 58 -14.34 -8.64 19.45
N HIS A 59 -14.29 -9.95 19.21
CA HIS A 59 -14.95 -10.93 20.08
C HIS A 59 -14.44 -10.84 21.53
N MET A 60 -13.12 -10.76 21.72
CA MET A 60 -12.52 -10.69 23.05
C MET A 60 -12.84 -9.40 23.81
N ALA A 61 -12.92 -8.26 23.12
CA ALA A 61 -13.20 -6.99 23.78
C ALA A 61 -14.71 -6.79 24.01
N ALA A 62 -15.52 -6.98 22.97
CA ALA A 62 -16.95 -6.71 23.03
C ALA A 62 -17.78 -7.85 23.65
N GLN A 63 -17.19 -9.06 23.83
CA GLN A 63 -17.87 -10.24 24.38
C GLN A 63 -19.15 -10.66 23.61
N VAL A 64 -19.26 -10.26 22.34
CA VAL A 64 -20.37 -10.64 21.46
C VAL A 64 -19.93 -11.70 20.43
N PRO A 65 -20.82 -12.61 20.00
CA PRO A 65 -20.50 -13.54 18.94
C PRO A 65 -20.15 -12.83 17.61
N ILE A 66 -19.03 -13.21 17.00
CA ILE A 66 -18.60 -12.65 15.71
C ILE A 66 -18.76 -13.67 14.58
N GLY A 67 -19.47 -13.27 13.52
CA GLY A 67 -19.50 -13.93 12.23
C GLY A 67 -18.55 -13.23 11.24
N VAL A 68 -17.74 -14.00 10.51
CA VAL A 68 -16.81 -13.46 9.50
C VAL A 68 -17.16 -14.04 8.14
N ILE A 69 -17.33 -13.16 7.15
CA ILE A 69 -17.49 -13.54 5.74
C ILE A 69 -16.15 -13.24 5.03
N ASP A 70 -15.47 -14.28 4.56
CA ASP A 70 -14.25 -14.17 3.76
C ASP A 70 -14.60 -14.15 2.28
N ALA A 71 -14.56 -12.96 1.69
CA ALA A 71 -14.69 -12.74 0.26
C ALA A 71 -13.34 -12.29 -0.35
N SER A 72 -12.27 -13.03 -0.09
CA SER A 72 -10.94 -12.72 -0.63
C SER A 72 -10.62 -13.47 -1.94
N ARG A 73 -9.94 -12.79 -2.86
CA ARG A 73 -9.47 -13.38 -4.12
C ARG A 73 -8.14 -12.81 -4.56
N GLY A 74 -7.12 -13.67 -4.61
CA GLY A 74 -5.75 -13.29 -4.95
C GLY A 74 -5.60 -12.79 -6.39
N GLY A 75 -4.71 -11.83 -6.60
CA GLY A 75 -4.38 -11.31 -7.93
C GLY A 75 -5.50 -10.51 -8.59
N THR A 76 -6.36 -9.87 -7.78
CA THR A 76 -7.46 -9.02 -8.26
C THR A 76 -7.12 -7.54 -8.23
N THR A 77 -7.76 -6.74 -9.08
CA THR A 77 -7.70 -5.27 -9.11
C THR A 77 -8.98 -4.62 -8.55
N VAL A 78 -8.97 -3.34 -8.17
CA VAL A 78 -10.14 -2.70 -7.51
C VAL A 78 -11.39 -2.62 -8.41
N GLU A 79 -11.21 -2.47 -9.71
CA GLU A 79 -12.29 -2.42 -10.70
C GLU A 79 -13.09 -3.73 -10.77
N THR A 80 -12.50 -4.88 -10.46
CA THR A 80 -13.26 -6.15 -10.44
C THR A 80 -14.21 -6.23 -9.24
N TRP A 81 -13.92 -5.50 -8.16
CA TRP A 81 -14.76 -5.39 -6.96
C TRP A 81 -15.83 -4.30 -7.04
N THR A 82 -15.90 -3.56 -8.15
CA THR A 82 -16.82 -2.46 -8.36
C THR A 82 -17.86 -2.84 -9.42
N PRO A 83 -19.18 -2.65 -9.21
CA PRO A 83 -20.18 -3.00 -10.21
C PRO A 83 -19.92 -2.31 -11.54
N THR A 84 -20.07 -3.04 -12.65
CA THR A 84 -19.89 -2.48 -14.00
C THR A 84 -20.74 -1.23 -14.26
N PRO A 85 -22.03 -1.15 -13.83
CA PRO A 85 -22.82 0.08 -13.99
C PRO A 85 -22.26 1.29 -13.24
N VAL A 86 -21.53 1.08 -12.14
CA VAL A 86 -20.87 2.17 -11.39
C VAL A 86 -19.62 2.62 -12.12
N LEU A 87 -18.81 1.68 -12.62
CA LEU A 87 -17.62 1.99 -13.42
C LEU A 87 -17.97 2.78 -14.69
N LYS A 88 -19.06 2.42 -15.38
CA LYS A 88 -19.54 3.12 -16.57
C LYS A 88 -19.97 4.57 -16.33
N LYS A 89 -20.17 4.99 -15.07
CA LYS A 89 -20.49 6.39 -14.70
C LYS A 89 -19.24 7.22 -14.41
N ILE A 90 -18.05 6.61 -14.38
CA ILE A 90 -16.80 7.31 -14.12
C ILE A 90 -16.21 7.75 -15.48
N GLU A 91 -16.37 9.03 -15.80
CA GLU A 91 -16.10 9.58 -17.13
C GLU A 91 -14.62 9.95 -17.37
N THR A 92 -13.70 9.48 -16.54
CA THR A 92 -12.26 9.78 -16.64
C THR A 92 -11.59 9.01 -17.76
N LYS A 93 -10.47 9.55 -18.27
CA LYS A 93 -9.70 8.93 -19.36
C LYS A 93 -9.23 7.52 -18.97
N GLU A 94 -8.77 7.35 -17.73
CA GLU A 94 -8.23 6.07 -17.25
C GLU A 94 -9.31 4.98 -17.21
N VAL A 95 -10.48 5.27 -16.64
CA VAL A 95 -11.55 4.28 -16.52
C VAL A 95 -12.19 3.97 -17.87
N LYS A 96 -12.45 4.98 -18.72
CA LYS A 96 -12.94 4.74 -20.10
C LYS A 96 -11.96 3.88 -20.90
N GLY A 97 -10.67 4.18 -20.81
CA GLY A 97 -9.62 3.42 -21.49
C GLY A 97 -9.60 1.95 -21.04
N LEU A 98 -9.68 1.71 -19.73
CA LEU A 98 -9.78 0.35 -19.17
C LEU A 98 -11.00 -0.41 -19.72
N LEU A 99 -12.20 0.20 -19.69
CA LEU A 99 -13.43 -0.44 -20.14
C LEU A 99 -13.37 -0.77 -21.63
N ALA A 100 -12.92 0.17 -22.47
CA ALA A 100 -12.76 -0.04 -23.90
C ALA A 100 -11.72 -1.13 -24.22
N GLU A 101 -10.60 -1.18 -23.48
CA GLU A 101 -9.59 -2.23 -23.63
C GLU A 101 -10.17 -3.61 -23.32
N TRP A 102 -10.99 -3.73 -22.27
CA TRP A 102 -11.65 -4.99 -21.93
C TRP A 102 -12.72 -5.40 -22.92
N GLU A 103 -13.53 -4.46 -23.42
CA GLU A 103 -14.52 -4.72 -24.47
C GLU A 103 -13.83 -5.26 -25.74
N LYS A 104 -12.73 -4.61 -26.15
CA LYS A 104 -11.89 -5.07 -27.27
C LYS A 104 -11.33 -6.47 -27.02
N LYS A 105 -10.71 -6.71 -25.86
CA LYS A 105 -10.16 -8.04 -25.48
C LYS A 105 -11.20 -9.15 -25.56
N VAL A 106 -12.43 -8.87 -25.15
CA VAL A 106 -13.53 -9.84 -25.20
C VAL A 106 -14.01 -10.06 -26.62
N ALA A 107 -14.21 -8.99 -27.40
CA ALA A 107 -14.70 -9.06 -28.77
C ALA A 107 -13.72 -9.76 -29.73
N GLU A 108 -12.42 -9.57 -29.53
CA GLU A 108 -11.37 -10.13 -30.40
C GLU A 108 -10.93 -11.55 -29.98
N PHE A 109 -11.42 -12.09 -28.86
CA PHE A 109 -10.99 -13.40 -28.39
C PHE A 109 -11.55 -14.53 -29.26
N ASP A 110 -10.65 -15.33 -29.79
CA ASP A 110 -10.94 -16.53 -30.56
C ASP A 110 -10.42 -17.77 -29.79
N PRO A 111 -11.31 -18.61 -29.24
CA PRO A 111 -10.92 -19.80 -28.47
C PRO A 111 -10.05 -20.80 -29.25
N GLN A 112 -10.26 -20.90 -30.58
CA GLN A 112 -9.50 -21.83 -31.42
C GLN A 112 -8.08 -21.30 -31.65
N LYS A 113 -7.93 -20.01 -31.95
CA LYS A 113 -6.60 -19.39 -32.06
C LYS A 113 -5.84 -19.42 -30.73
N ASP A 114 -6.52 -19.24 -29.60
CA ASP A 114 -5.91 -19.41 -28.27
C ASP A 114 -5.39 -20.83 -28.06
N LEU A 115 -6.20 -21.85 -28.39
CA LEU A 115 -5.80 -23.25 -28.28
C LEU A 115 -4.59 -23.54 -29.17
N GLN A 116 -4.62 -23.14 -30.45
CA GLN A 116 -3.50 -23.31 -31.38
C GLN A 116 -2.20 -22.69 -30.82
N LYS A 117 -2.28 -21.45 -30.32
CA LYS A 117 -1.13 -20.76 -29.71
C LYS A 117 -0.62 -21.47 -28.46
N ARG A 118 -1.51 -22.01 -27.62
CA ARG A 118 -1.11 -22.77 -26.42
C ARG A 118 -0.45 -24.11 -26.76
N VAL A 119 -0.92 -24.78 -27.80
CA VAL A 119 -0.29 -26.00 -28.33
C VAL A 119 1.11 -25.68 -28.86
N GLU A 120 1.26 -24.62 -29.65
CA GLU A 120 2.56 -24.17 -30.16
C GLU A 120 3.53 -23.82 -29.03
N ASN A 121 3.07 -23.03 -28.04
CA ASN A 121 3.87 -22.69 -26.86
C ASN A 121 4.30 -23.93 -26.06
N HIS A 122 3.43 -24.94 -25.93
CA HIS A 122 3.77 -26.20 -25.30
C HIS A 122 4.89 -26.91 -26.07
N HIS A 123 4.77 -27.03 -27.40
CA HIS A 123 5.80 -27.65 -28.24
C HIS A 123 7.14 -26.90 -28.16
N ASN A 124 7.13 -25.57 -28.19
CA ASN A 124 8.33 -24.74 -28.03
C ASN A 124 8.97 -24.92 -26.64
N TRP A 125 8.16 -24.99 -25.58
CA TRP A 125 8.65 -25.26 -24.24
C TRP A 125 9.27 -26.66 -24.12
N VAL A 126 8.63 -27.69 -24.68
CA VAL A 126 9.18 -29.06 -24.72
C VAL A 126 10.51 -29.11 -25.46
N LYS A 127 10.62 -28.44 -26.62
CA LYS A 127 11.87 -28.32 -27.39
C LYS A 127 12.98 -27.69 -26.54
N ASN A 128 12.66 -26.62 -25.80
CA ASN A 128 13.62 -25.94 -24.92
C ASN A 128 14.05 -26.81 -23.73
N MET A 129 13.13 -27.55 -23.09
CA MET A 129 13.45 -28.47 -22.00
C MET A 129 14.39 -29.58 -22.46
N LYS A 130 14.09 -30.19 -23.61
CA LYS A 130 14.96 -31.21 -24.23
C LYS A 130 16.34 -30.65 -24.56
N LYS A 131 16.41 -29.44 -25.13
CA LYS A 131 17.68 -28.75 -25.41
C LYS A 131 18.51 -28.50 -24.16
N GLN A 132 17.86 -28.27 -23.02
CA GLN A 132 18.52 -28.06 -21.71
C GLN A 132 18.81 -29.36 -20.95
N GLY A 133 18.54 -30.54 -21.53
CA GLY A 133 18.71 -31.84 -20.87
C GLY A 133 17.78 -32.04 -19.67
N ARG A 134 16.66 -31.31 -19.62
CA ARG A 134 15.70 -31.38 -18.51
C ARG A 134 14.54 -32.32 -18.85
N GLU A 135 14.14 -33.13 -17.88
CA GLU A 135 12.98 -34.02 -18.03
C GLU A 135 11.66 -33.24 -18.10
N ILE A 136 10.71 -33.78 -18.86
CA ILE A 136 9.36 -33.25 -18.97
C ILE A 136 8.52 -33.84 -17.83
N PRO A 137 7.89 -33.02 -16.96
CA PRO A 137 7.04 -33.53 -15.89
C PRO A 137 5.89 -34.38 -16.44
N LYS A 138 5.66 -35.56 -15.87
CA LYS A 138 4.64 -36.53 -16.33
C LYS A 138 3.22 -35.96 -16.44
N GLY A 139 2.87 -34.98 -15.60
CA GLY A 139 1.55 -34.33 -15.62
C GLY A 139 1.38 -33.22 -16.66
N ARG A 140 2.39 -32.92 -17.47
CA ARG A 140 2.35 -31.82 -18.45
C ARG A 140 1.98 -32.35 -19.83
N THR A 141 0.71 -32.25 -20.19
CA THR A 141 0.18 -32.68 -21.50
C THR A 141 0.00 -31.50 -22.47
N VAL A 142 -0.14 -31.83 -23.76
CA VAL A 142 -0.49 -30.85 -24.80
C VAL A 142 -1.90 -30.31 -24.49
N PRO A 143 -2.09 -28.98 -24.43
CA PRO A 143 -3.40 -28.41 -24.18
C PRO A 143 -4.42 -28.82 -25.26
N ASN A 144 -5.64 -29.16 -24.86
CA ASN A 144 -6.71 -29.62 -25.76
C ASN A 144 -8.08 -28.98 -25.44
N ASP A 145 -8.15 -28.12 -24.44
CA ASP A 145 -9.36 -27.45 -23.95
C ASP A 145 -9.60 -26.12 -24.67
N LEU A 146 -10.84 -25.77 -24.97
CA LEU A 146 -11.20 -24.40 -25.35
C LEU A 146 -11.45 -23.58 -24.08
N ARG A 147 -10.66 -22.52 -23.90
CA ARG A 147 -10.81 -21.66 -22.72
C ARG A 147 -11.90 -20.61 -22.94
N PRO A 148 -12.60 -20.20 -21.88
CA PRO A 148 -13.64 -19.18 -21.97
C PRO A 148 -13.10 -17.76 -22.23
N GLY A 149 -11.78 -17.57 -22.17
CA GLY A 149 -11.13 -16.33 -22.53
C GLY A 149 -11.34 -15.16 -21.57
N PRO A 150 -11.05 -13.92 -22.02
CA PRO A 150 -11.17 -12.69 -21.24
C PRO A 150 -12.57 -12.45 -20.68
N ALA A 151 -13.59 -13.02 -21.31
CA ALA A 151 -14.97 -12.85 -20.87
C ALA A 151 -15.22 -13.36 -19.44
N MET A 152 -14.47 -14.39 -19.03
CA MET A 152 -14.55 -15.03 -17.72
C MET A 152 -13.32 -14.76 -16.84
N ASP A 153 -12.49 -13.78 -17.22
CA ASP A 153 -11.30 -13.42 -16.45
C ASP A 153 -11.71 -12.77 -15.11
N GLN A 154 -10.99 -13.12 -14.06
CA GLN A 154 -11.26 -12.62 -12.72
C GLN A 154 -11.07 -11.11 -12.56
N ASN A 155 -10.21 -10.51 -13.39
CA ASN A 155 -9.93 -9.09 -13.45
C ASN A 155 -10.78 -8.35 -14.47
N ARG A 156 -11.71 -9.03 -15.15
CA ARG A 156 -12.72 -8.32 -15.94
C ARG A 156 -13.46 -7.34 -15.02
N PRO A 157 -13.62 -6.06 -15.40
CA PRO A 157 -14.25 -5.06 -14.55
C PRO A 157 -15.65 -5.50 -14.09
N GLY A 158 -15.89 -5.45 -12.77
CA GLY A 158 -17.10 -5.94 -12.11
C GLY A 158 -17.21 -7.44 -11.82
N ASN A 159 -16.26 -8.27 -12.24
CA ASN A 159 -16.37 -9.73 -12.08
C ASN A 159 -16.45 -10.16 -10.61
N CYS A 160 -15.54 -9.73 -9.73
CA CYS A 160 -15.56 -10.14 -8.32
C CYS A 160 -16.76 -9.57 -7.57
N TYR A 161 -17.21 -8.37 -7.91
CA TYR A 161 -18.48 -7.85 -7.40
C TYR A 161 -19.63 -8.78 -7.77
N ALA A 162 -19.81 -9.04 -9.08
CA ALA A 162 -20.88 -9.86 -9.62
C ALA A 162 -20.87 -11.29 -9.05
N SER A 163 -19.68 -11.83 -8.80
CA SER A 163 -19.49 -13.24 -8.51
C SER A 163 -19.31 -13.57 -7.02
N MET A 164 -18.90 -12.61 -6.19
CA MET A 164 -18.63 -12.81 -4.76
C MET A 164 -19.42 -11.87 -3.85
N ILE A 165 -19.61 -10.60 -4.23
CA ILE A 165 -20.32 -9.62 -3.38
C ILE A 165 -21.83 -9.69 -3.63
N ALA A 166 -22.26 -9.70 -4.89
CA ALA A 166 -23.66 -9.71 -5.23
C ALA A 166 -24.44 -10.94 -4.71
N PRO A 167 -23.87 -12.16 -4.64
CA PRO A 167 -24.53 -13.31 -3.99
C PRO A 167 -24.84 -13.15 -2.51
N ILE A 168 -24.11 -12.28 -1.81
CA ILE A 168 -24.30 -12.00 -0.38
C ILE A 168 -24.93 -10.62 -0.13
N ALA A 169 -25.31 -9.92 -1.20
CA ALA A 169 -25.98 -8.62 -1.11
C ALA A 169 -27.30 -8.74 -0.32
N GLY A 170 -27.64 -7.71 0.45
CA GLY A 170 -28.82 -7.67 1.31
C GLY A 170 -28.70 -8.43 2.63
N LEU A 171 -27.58 -9.13 2.91
CA LEU A 171 -27.31 -9.62 4.25
C LEU A 171 -27.09 -8.45 5.23
N ALA A 172 -27.58 -8.57 6.45
CA ALA A 172 -27.23 -7.64 7.52
C ALA A 172 -25.77 -7.87 7.93
N VAL A 173 -24.90 -6.92 7.59
CA VAL A 173 -23.48 -6.93 7.95
C VAL A 173 -23.15 -5.75 8.85
N LYS A 174 -22.27 -5.95 9.83
CA LYS A 174 -21.80 -4.87 10.73
C LYS A 174 -20.74 -3.97 10.06
N GLY A 175 -20.23 -4.37 8.90
CA GLY A 175 -19.22 -3.64 8.13
C GLY A 175 -18.30 -4.55 7.34
N ALA A 176 -17.35 -3.93 6.63
CA ALA A 176 -16.32 -4.63 5.86
C ALA A 176 -14.92 -4.10 6.21
N ILE A 177 -13.89 -4.93 6.04
CA ILE A 177 -12.50 -4.49 5.96
C ILE A 177 -11.92 -4.90 4.61
N PHE A 178 -11.11 -4.03 4.01
CA PHE A 178 -10.60 -4.23 2.66
C PHE A 178 -9.09 -4.00 2.60
N HIS A 179 -8.38 -5.00 2.07
CA HIS A 179 -6.94 -4.98 1.90
C HIS A 179 -6.57 -5.51 0.50
N GLN A 180 -6.42 -4.60 -0.45
CA GLN A 180 -6.09 -4.89 -1.84
C GLN A 180 -5.26 -3.71 -2.39
N GLY A 181 -4.67 -3.87 -3.57
CA GLY A 181 -4.03 -2.76 -4.30
C GLY A 181 -2.77 -3.18 -5.06
N PHE A 182 -2.24 -4.37 -4.76
CA PHE A 182 -0.98 -4.85 -5.34
C PHE A 182 -1.00 -4.88 -6.87
N ASN A 183 -2.04 -5.44 -7.49
CA ASN A 183 -2.10 -5.55 -8.94
C ASN A 183 -2.37 -4.20 -9.62
N ASN A 184 -3.05 -3.26 -8.96
CA ASN A 184 -3.24 -1.90 -9.48
C ASN A 184 -1.92 -1.12 -9.53
N ALA A 185 -0.94 -1.45 -8.66
CA ALA A 185 0.38 -0.81 -8.64
C ALA A 185 1.19 -1.00 -9.94
N GLY A 186 0.85 -1.99 -10.77
CA GLY A 186 1.50 -2.24 -12.05
C GLY A 186 1.15 -1.22 -13.16
N GLY A 187 0.12 -0.40 -12.96
CA GLY A 187 -0.37 0.55 -13.98
C GLY A 187 0.31 1.92 -14.01
N GLY A 188 1.41 2.14 -13.27
CA GLY A 188 2.05 3.46 -13.16
C GLY A 188 1.15 4.51 -12.49
N SER A 189 1.36 5.80 -12.76
CA SER A 189 0.49 6.84 -12.19
C SER A 189 -0.94 6.72 -12.68
N ALA A 190 -1.15 6.36 -13.95
CA ALA A 190 -2.50 6.14 -14.49
C ALA A 190 -3.26 5.04 -13.73
N GLY A 191 -2.59 3.95 -13.36
CA GLY A 191 -3.17 2.90 -12.52
C GLY A 191 -3.53 3.37 -11.12
N ALA A 192 -2.72 4.26 -10.53
CA ALA A 192 -2.99 4.85 -9.22
C ALA A 192 -4.13 5.89 -9.26
N ASP A 193 -4.16 6.72 -10.28
CA ASP A 193 -5.25 7.68 -10.54
C ASP A 193 -6.57 6.92 -10.70
N MET A 194 -6.58 5.86 -11.51
CA MET A 194 -7.73 4.99 -11.70
C MET A 194 -8.17 4.34 -10.37
N TYR A 195 -7.23 3.85 -9.56
CA TYR A 195 -7.54 3.28 -8.26
C TYR A 195 -8.27 4.29 -7.37
N TYR A 196 -7.75 5.51 -7.26
CA TYR A 196 -8.34 6.58 -6.45
C TYR A 196 -9.74 6.96 -6.95
N GLN A 197 -9.93 7.07 -8.27
CA GLN A 197 -11.22 7.38 -8.90
C GLN A 197 -12.29 6.29 -8.64
N ILE A 198 -11.89 5.02 -8.59
CA ILE A 198 -12.80 3.88 -8.42
C ILE A 198 -13.07 3.57 -6.95
N PHE A 199 -12.07 3.69 -6.06
CA PHE A 199 -12.14 3.07 -4.74
C PHE A 199 -13.24 3.62 -3.85
N ALA A 200 -13.44 4.94 -3.82
CA ALA A 200 -14.57 5.55 -3.10
C ALA A 200 -15.93 5.10 -3.67
N LYS A 201 -16.04 4.97 -4.99
CA LYS A 201 -17.26 4.49 -5.67
C LYS A 201 -17.54 3.02 -5.38
N MET A 202 -16.50 2.20 -5.22
CA MET A 202 -16.62 0.82 -4.77
C MET A 202 -17.22 0.75 -3.35
N ILE A 203 -16.72 1.57 -2.42
CA ILE A 203 -17.22 1.61 -1.04
C ILE A 203 -18.69 1.97 -1.01
N THR A 204 -19.12 3.01 -1.74
CA THR A 204 -20.53 3.40 -1.84
C THR A 204 -21.38 2.33 -2.51
N ALA A 205 -20.85 1.66 -3.54
CA ALA A 205 -21.58 0.58 -4.20
C ALA A 205 -21.80 -0.64 -3.29
N TRP A 206 -20.85 -0.95 -2.40
CA TRP A 206 -21.02 -2.02 -1.42
C TRP A 206 -22.05 -1.64 -0.36
N ARG A 207 -22.05 -0.39 0.10
CA ARG A 207 -23.11 0.15 0.96
C ARG A 207 -24.50 -0.04 0.36
N ASP A 208 -24.65 0.27 -0.93
CA ASP A 208 -25.89 0.03 -1.67
C ASP A 208 -26.25 -1.46 -1.72
N ALA A 209 -25.26 -2.33 -2.00
CA ALA A 209 -25.47 -3.78 -2.07
C ALA A 209 -25.96 -4.37 -0.73
N PHE A 210 -25.47 -3.85 0.40
CA PHE A 210 -25.90 -4.26 1.74
C PHE A 210 -27.05 -3.43 2.31
N LYS A 211 -27.60 -2.49 1.53
CA LYS A 211 -28.72 -1.61 1.92
C LYS A 211 -28.45 -0.81 3.19
N ASP A 212 -27.20 -0.36 3.36
CA ASP A 212 -26.77 0.44 4.49
C ASP A 212 -25.88 1.59 3.98
N PRO A 213 -26.41 2.82 3.82
CA PRO A 213 -25.64 3.97 3.34
C PRO A 213 -24.52 4.40 4.29
N GLN A 214 -24.56 3.95 5.55
CA GLN A 214 -23.57 4.23 6.58
C GLN A 214 -22.74 2.99 6.94
N MET A 215 -22.80 1.92 6.13
CA MET A 215 -22.09 0.67 6.40
C MET A 215 -20.62 0.94 6.76
N PRO A 216 -20.16 0.49 7.94
CA PRO A 216 -18.78 0.69 8.36
C PRO A 216 -17.80 0.04 7.38
N PHE A 217 -16.74 0.76 7.03
CA PHE A 217 -15.75 0.30 6.06
C PHE A 217 -14.31 0.60 6.50
N GLY A 218 -13.53 -0.44 6.78
CA GLY A 218 -12.14 -0.33 7.19
C GLY A 218 -11.18 -0.48 6.01
N ILE A 219 -10.41 0.58 5.72
CA ILE A 219 -9.35 0.59 4.70
C ILE A 219 -8.05 0.13 5.34
N ILE A 220 -7.42 -0.91 4.79
CA ILE A 220 -6.08 -1.34 5.18
C ILE A 220 -5.13 -0.99 4.04
N SER A 221 -4.14 -0.15 4.36
CA SER A 221 -3.21 0.37 3.37
C SER A 221 -2.40 -0.76 2.71
N LEU A 222 -1.91 -0.55 1.49
CA LEU A 222 -1.07 -1.50 0.79
C LEU A 222 0.27 -1.71 1.52
N CYS A 223 0.59 -2.98 1.75
CA CYS A 223 1.81 -3.41 2.44
C CYS A 223 3.10 -3.10 1.69
N THR A 224 4.23 -3.42 2.34
CA THR A 224 5.56 -3.33 1.74
C THR A 224 5.79 -4.39 0.68
N ALA A 225 6.80 -4.18 -0.16
CA ALA A 225 7.38 -5.19 -1.04
C ALA A 225 8.83 -4.80 -1.39
N GLY A 226 9.68 -5.79 -1.62
CA GLY A 226 11.10 -5.56 -1.92
C GLY A 226 11.89 -5.01 -0.74
N GLU A 227 13.15 -4.68 -1.02
CA GLU A 227 14.12 -4.32 0.00
C GLU A 227 13.74 -3.03 0.76
N PRO A 228 13.94 -2.99 2.10
CA PRO A 228 13.72 -1.79 2.88
C PRO A 228 14.56 -0.63 2.36
N GLN A 229 13.92 0.53 2.15
CA GLN A 229 14.58 1.79 1.84
C GLN A 229 15.52 2.19 2.97
N THR A 230 16.73 2.60 2.68
CA THR A 230 17.70 3.09 3.66
C THR A 230 18.03 4.55 3.37
N ARG A 231 18.85 5.18 4.22
CA ARG A 231 19.39 6.50 3.91
C ARG A 231 20.35 6.45 2.72
N ASP A 232 20.93 5.30 2.38
CA ASP A 232 21.90 5.18 1.29
C ASP A 232 21.27 5.02 -0.09
N ASP A 233 20.12 4.34 -0.17
CA ASP A 233 19.38 4.07 -1.40
C ASP A 233 17.98 4.71 -1.39
N TYR A 234 17.86 5.84 -0.70
CA TYR A 234 16.58 6.47 -0.38
C TYR A 234 15.78 6.79 -1.64
N LEU A 235 16.39 7.47 -2.61
CA LEU A 235 15.65 8.10 -3.70
C LEU A 235 15.18 7.08 -4.73
N GLU A 236 16.00 6.09 -5.09
CA GLU A 236 15.61 5.10 -6.10
C GLU A 236 14.37 4.28 -5.72
N LYS A 237 14.12 4.10 -4.40
CA LYS A 237 12.92 3.41 -3.90
C LYS A 237 11.65 4.26 -3.95
N MET A 238 11.76 5.57 -4.22
CA MET A 238 10.63 6.51 -4.32
C MET A 238 9.84 6.36 -5.63
N VAL A 239 10.40 5.71 -6.66
CA VAL A 239 9.76 5.48 -7.97
C VAL A 239 9.10 4.12 -7.98
N ASN A 240 7.89 4.04 -7.42
CA ASN A 240 7.11 2.82 -7.41
C ASN A 240 5.59 3.10 -7.33
N GLY A 241 4.82 2.54 -8.28
CA GLY A 241 3.36 2.71 -8.33
C GLY A 241 2.62 2.26 -7.07
N GLY A 242 3.21 1.32 -6.31
CA GLY A 242 2.64 0.84 -5.06
C GLY A 242 2.60 1.87 -3.92
N ILE A 243 3.40 2.93 -4.01
CA ILE A 243 3.37 4.05 -3.06
C ILE A 243 2.13 4.90 -3.31
N TYR A 244 1.84 5.19 -4.58
CA TYR A 244 0.67 5.97 -4.99
C TYR A 244 -0.65 5.22 -4.71
N ILE A 245 -0.67 3.89 -4.79
CA ILE A 245 -1.84 3.11 -4.33
C ILE A 245 -2.05 3.26 -2.82
N ARG A 246 -0.96 3.21 -2.03
CA ARG A 246 -1.02 3.40 -0.58
C ARG A 246 -1.50 4.80 -0.21
N GLU A 247 -1.03 5.82 -0.93
CA GLU A 247 -1.50 7.19 -0.82
C GLU A 247 -2.99 7.31 -1.18
N ALA A 248 -3.43 6.74 -2.31
CA ALA A 248 -4.82 6.79 -2.76
C ALA A 248 -5.79 6.22 -1.71
N GLN A 249 -5.39 5.17 -0.99
CA GLN A 249 -6.17 4.59 0.11
C GLN A 249 -6.31 5.55 1.29
N TYR A 250 -5.24 6.25 1.64
CA TYR A 250 -5.28 7.24 2.72
C TYR A 250 -6.07 8.49 2.31
N LYS A 251 -5.89 8.97 1.07
CA LYS A 251 -6.70 10.07 0.50
C LYS A 251 -8.19 9.72 0.52
N THR A 252 -8.55 8.50 0.10
CA THR A 252 -9.95 8.03 0.14
C THR A 252 -10.51 8.11 1.57
N PHE A 253 -9.75 7.65 2.58
CA PHE A 253 -10.14 7.80 3.98
C PHE A 253 -10.34 9.28 4.37
N LEU A 254 -9.40 10.16 4.03
CA LEU A 254 -9.51 11.59 4.32
C LEU A 254 -10.71 12.24 3.62
N ASP A 255 -11.04 11.84 2.39
CA ASP A 255 -12.18 12.39 1.65
C ASP A 255 -13.50 12.05 2.33
N PHE A 256 -13.69 10.79 2.77
CA PHE A 256 -14.85 10.40 3.58
C PHE A 256 -14.90 11.15 4.91
N LEU A 257 -13.77 11.27 5.60
CA LEU A 257 -13.71 12.00 6.87
C LEU A 257 -14.07 13.49 6.69
N LYS A 258 -13.55 14.16 5.66
CA LYS A 258 -13.88 15.55 5.31
C LYS A 258 -15.35 15.72 4.91
N ALA A 259 -15.94 14.70 4.29
CA ALA A 259 -17.36 14.66 3.98
C ALA A 259 -18.27 14.35 5.20
N GLY A 260 -17.69 14.22 6.39
CA GLY A 260 -18.44 13.95 7.64
C GLY A 260 -18.75 12.48 7.91
N ASP A 261 -18.19 11.56 7.12
CA ASP A 261 -18.41 10.13 7.29
C ASP A 261 -17.42 9.52 8.31
N GLY A 262 -17.89 9.40 9.55
CA GLY A 262 -17.14 8.78 10.65
C GLY A 262 -17.08 7.24 10.61
N ASN A 263 -17.76 6.60 9.65
CA ASN A 263 -17.85 5.14 9.55
C ASN A 263 -16.79 4.54 8.63
N VAL A 264 -15.88 5.35 8.07
CA VAL A 264 -14.71 4.84 7.33
C VAL A 264 -13.48 4.86 8.23
N GLY A 265 -12.81 3.71 8.34
CA GLY A 265 -11.58 3.54 9.11
C GLY A 265 -10.35 3.43 8.23
N PHE A 266 -9.17 3.69 8.79
CA PHE A 266 -7.89 3.48 8.11
C PHE A 266 -6.85 2.86 9.03
N ALA A 267 -6.11 1.86 8.53
CA ALA A 267 -4.96 1.28 9.19
C ALA A 267 -3.78 1.18 8.22
N SER A 268 -2.65 1.77 8.58
CA SER A 268 -1.40 1.53 7.87
C SER A 268 -0.97 0.07 7.99
N SER A 269 -0.12 -0.42 7.08
CA SER A 269 0.45 -1.77 7.17
C SER A 269 1.90 -1.84 6.68
N PHE A 270 2.57 -0.69 6.50
CA PHE A 270 3.92 -0.62 5.94
C PHE A 270 5.02 -0.60 7.02
N ASP A 271 4.69 -0.21 8.25
CA ASP A 271 5.61 0.18 9.32
C ASP A 271 6.51 -0.96 9.82
N LYS A 272 6.14 -2.23 9.56
CA LYS A 272 6.96 -3.39 9.93
C LYS A 272 8.01 -3.78 8.88
N ARG A 273 8.05 -3.08 7.74
CA ARG A 273 9.13 -3.06 6.74
C ARG A 273 9.68 -4.41 6.25
N ARG A 274 8.82 -5.42 6.09
CA ARG A 274 9.25 -6.75 5.63
C ARG A 274 9.43 -6.81 4.11
N SER A 275 10.52 -7.43 3.66
CA SER A 275 10.82 -7.65 2.23
C SER A 275 9.99 -8.83 1.69
N TRP A 276 8.69 -8.61 1.49
CA TRP A 276 7.82 -9.50 0.73
C TRP A 276 6.50 -8.81 0.40
N TYR A 277 5.92 -9.10 -0.76
CA TYR A 277 4.68 -8.46 -1.18
C TYR A 277 3.42 -8.98 -0.49
N HIS A 278 3.48 -10.13 0.17
CA HIS A 278 2.47 -10.52 1.14
C HIS A 278 2.93 -10.09 2.55
N PRO A 279 2.05 -9.47 3.36
CA PRO A 279 2.41 -9.06 4.70
C PRO A 279 2.84 -10.28 5.52
N GLN A 280 4.09 -10.33 5.94
CA GLN A 280 4.59 -11.40 6.81
C GLN A 280 4.12 -11.19 8.26
N LEU A 281 4.01 -9.93 8.69
CA LEU A 281 3.52 -9.55 10.01
C LEU A 281 2.08 -9.06 9.91
N LYS A 282 1.12 -9.99 10.04
CA LYS A 282 -0.31 -9.74 9.85
C LYS A 282 -1.05 -9.37 11.13
N ILE A 283 -0.56 -9.82 12.30
CA ILE A 283 -1.19 -9.57 13.60
C ILE A 283 -1.34 -8.06 13.87
N PRO A 284 -0.28 -7.23 13.78
CA PRO A 284 -0.42 -5.80 14.08
C PRO A 284 -1.44 -5.12 13.16
N VAL A 285 -1.54 -5.54 11.90
CA VAL A 285 -2.48 -4.97 10.93
C VAL A 285 -3.93 -5.26 11.32
N GLY A 286 -4.23 -6.52 11.69
CA GLY A 286 -5.56 -6.92 12.16
C GLY A 286 -5.94 -6.26 13.48
N GLU A 287 -4.98 -6.11 14.39
CA GLU A 287 -5.18 -5.41 15.66
C GLU A 287 -5.46 -3.93 15.46
N ARG A 288 -4.69 -3.28 14.59
CA ARG A 288 -4.83 -1.85 14.29
C ARG A 288 -6.20 -1.52 13.70
N ILE A 289 -6.65 -2.29 12.70
CA ILE A 289 -7.98 -2.04 12.11
C ILE A 289 -9.12 -2.43 13.06
N SER A 290 -8.89 -3.38 14.00
CA SER A 290 -9.89 -3.71 15.03
C SER A 290 -10.15 -2.55 15.99
N ARG A 291 -9.17 -1.66 16.22
CA ARG A 291 -9.33 -0.48 17.07
C ARG A 291 -10.39 0.47 16.52
N TRP A 292 -10.37 0.69 15.21
CA TRP A 292 -11.38 1.52 14.54
C TRP A 292 -12.77 0.93 14.75
N ALA A 293 -12.93 -0.37 14.50
CA ALA A 293 -14.22 -1.03 14.67
C ALA A 293 -14.68 -0.98 16.13
N LEU A 294 -13.81 -1.28 17.11
CA LEU A 294 -14.15 -1.18 18.53
C LEU A 294 -14.62 0.22 18.92
N ALA A 295 -13.85 1.23 18.55
CA ALA A 295 -14.13 2.61 18.90
C ALA A 295 -15.41 3.15 18.24
N THR A 296 -15.67 2.79 16.97
CA THR A 296 -16.78 3.40 16.21
C THR A 296 -18.05 2.57 16.20
N GLN A 297 -17.96 1.24 16.40
CA GLN A 297 -19.08 0.31 16.18
C GLN A 297 -19.47 -0.51 17.41
N TYR A 298 -18.63 -0.55 18.44
CA TYR A 298 -18.83 -1.36 19.65
C TYR A 298 -18.77 -0.54 20.96
N GLY A 299 -18.74 0.80 20.90
CA GLY A 299 -18.86 1.67 22.07
C GLY A 299 -17.59 1.83 22.91
N PHE A 300 -16.41 1.63 22.30
CA PHE A 300 -15.11 1.79 22.98
C PHE A 300 -14.41 3.13 22.63
N GLU A 301 -15.14 4.15 22.19
CA GLU A 301 -14.54 5.42 21.73
C GLU A 301 -13.75 6.16 22.82
N LYS A 302 -14.11 5.95 24.09
CA LYS A 302 -13.41 6.54 25.24
C LYS A 302 -12.11 5.81 25.57
N ASP A 303 -12.06 4.50 25.30
CA ASP A 303 -10.96 3.61 25.71
C ASP A 303 -9.95 3.35 24.59
N VAL A 304 -10.38 3.46 23.33
CA VAL A 304 -9.59 3.02 22.17
C VAL A 304 -9.36 4.16 21.18
N LYS A 305 -8.11 4.59 21.09
CA LYS A 305 -7.64 5.43 19.97
C LYS A 305 -7.35 4.57 18.74
N TRP A 306 -7.73 5.09 17.58
CA TRP A 306 -7.61 4.39 16.30
C TRP A 306 -7.15 5.26 15.13
N LYS A 307 -7.39 6.58 15.17
CA LYS A 307 -7.03 7.46 14.06
C LYS A 307 -5.50 7.56 13.94
N PRO A 308 -4.93 7.44 12.74
CA PRO A 308 -3.53 7.82 12.53
C PRO A 308 -3.38 9.32 12.82
N PRO A 309 -2.20 9.79 13.26
CA PRO A 309 -1.93 11.23 13.32
C PRO A 309 -2.12 11.89 11.96
N MET A 310 -2.56 13.15 11.97
CA MET A 310 -2.78 13.94 10.75
C MET A 310 -2.08 15.28 10.89
N TYR A 311 -1.47 15.77 9.81
CA TYR A 311 -1.08 17.18 9.77
C TYR A 311 -2.34 18.02 9.46
N THR A 312 -2.41 19.18 10.07
CA THR A 312 -3.55 20.12 10.00
C THR A 312 -3.16 21.39 9.25
N GLU A 313 -1.90 21.81 9.39
CA GLU A 313 -1.35 23.00 8.74
C GLU A 313 0.07 22.70 8.24
N MET A 314 0.44 23.32 7.12
CA MET A 314 1.79 23.29 6.55
C MET A 314 2.21 24.72 6.21
N ASN A 315 3.29 25.21 6.83
CA ASN A 315 3.83 26.53 6.58
C ASN A 315 5.26 26.43 6.01
N LEU A 316 5.63 27.40 5.18
CA LEU A 316 6.97 27.53 4.62
C LEU A 316 7.65 28.72 5.28
N GLU A 317 8.77 28.49 5.98
CA GLU A 317 9.45 29.56 6.71
C GLU A 317 10.96 29.29 6.77
N GLY A 318 11.78 30.28 6.40
CA GLY A 318 13.23 30.23 6.57
C GLY A 318 13.91 29.01 5.94
N GLY A 319 13.47 28.57 4.75
CA GLY A 319 14.00 27.38 4.08
C GLY A 319 13.56 26.05 4.70
N LYS A 320 12.46 26.05 5.47
CA LYS A 320 11.93 24.86 6.17
C LYS A 320 10.44 24.68 5.88
N ILE A 321 9.99 23.44 6.00
CA ILE A 321 8.55 23.11 6.04
C ILE A 321 8.17 22.84 7.50
N ILE A 322 7.19 23.58 8.02
CA ILE A 322 6.66 23.43 9.37
C ILE A 322 5.30 22.74 9.29
N LEU A 323 5.19 21.54 9.84
CA LEU A 323 3.98 20.73 9.88
C LEU A 323 3.38 20.73 11.28
N LYS A 324 2.14 21.20 11.40
CA LYS A 324 1.37 21.13 12.64
C LYS A 324 0.48 19.89 12.65
N MET A 325 0.55 19.12 13.71
CA MET A 325 -0.16 17.86 13.91
C MET A 325 -1.42 18.03 14.76
N ASP A 326 -2.42 17.19 14.51
CA ASP A 326 -3.65 17.12 15.31
C ASP A 326 -3.42 16.53 16.72
N THR A 327 -2.36 15.74 16.88
CA THR A 327 -1.96 15.12 18.15
C THR A 327 -0.45 15.19 18.36
N TRP A 328 0.00 14.85 19.58
CA TRP A 328 1.42 14.64 19.85
C TRP A 328 1.90 13.42 19.06
N VAL A 329 3.02 13.58 18.37
CA VAL A 329 3.65 12.48 17.64
C VAL A 329 5.02 12.18 18.23
N ARG A 330 5.55 11.00 17.90
CA ARG A 330 6.90 10.57 18.30
C ARG A 330 7.47 9.58 17.30
N ALA A 331 8.79 9.46 17.27
CA ALA A 331 9.45 8.32 16.64
C ALA A 331 9.10 7.02 17.40
N VAL A 332 9.05 5.89 16.69
CA VAL A 332 8.80 4.56 17.29
C VAL A 332 9.83 4.26 18.37
N THR A 333 11.09 4.56 18.09
CA THR A 333 12.23 4.48 19.01
C THR A 333 12.59 5.88 19.54
N ASN A 334 13.49 5.97 20.53
CA ASN A 334 14.01 7.25 21.03
C ASN A 334 15.07 7.88 20.08
N GLY A 335 15.06 7.50 18.80
CA GLY A 335 15.99 8.00 17.77
C GLY A 335 15.43 9.17 16.98
N PRO A 336 16.11 9.56 15.88
CA PRO A 336 15.66 10.63 14.99
C PRO A 336 14.30 10.28 14.34
N ILE A 337 13.56 11.31 13.93
CA ILE A 337 12.38 11.14 13.10
C ILE A 337 12.85 10.85 11.67
N GLU A 338 12.35 9.77 11.08
CA GLU A 338 12.77 9.30 9.76
C GLU A 338 11.59 9.22 8.79
N GLY A 339 11.90 9.21 7.49
CA GLY A 339 10.95 8.89 6.42
C GLY A 339 10.35 10.10 5.71
N PHE A 340 10.78 11.32 6.05
CA PHE A 340 10.44 12.52 5.29
C PHE A 340 11.42 12.75 4.14
N ALA A 341 10.88 13.22 3.02
CA ALA A 341 11.62 13.82 1.92
C ALA A 341 10.97 15.15 1.56
N ILE A 342 11.78 16.13 1.14
CA ILE A 342 11.30 17.46 0.72
C ILE A 342 11.85 17.79 -0.65
N ALA A 343 11.13 18.64 -1.40
CA ALA A 343 11.54 19.13 -2.71
C ALA A 343 11.19 20.61 -2.88
N GLY A 344 12.00 21.30 -3.67
CA GLY A 344 11.73 22.65 -4.15
C GLY A 344 10.95 22.65 -5.47
N LYS A 345 10.93 23.80 -6.15
CA LYS A 345 10.27 23.97 -7.46
C LYS A 345 10.86 23.07 -8.56
N ASP A 346 12.09 22.60 -8.38
CA ASP A 346 12.79 21.69 -9.29
C ASP A 346 12.27 20.26 -9.26
N ARG A 347 11.39 19.93 -8.30
CA ARG A 347 10.80 18.60 -8.07
C ARG A 347 11.81 17.52 -7.71
N ARG A 348 13.00 17.90 -7.27
CA ARG A 348 14.04 16.96 -6.85
C ARG A 348 13.94 16.72 -5.36
N PHE A 349 13.30 15.61 -5.01
CA PHE A 349 13.21 15.21 -3.61
C PHE A 349 14.58 14.82 -3.06
N GLN A 350 14.81 15.21 -1.81
CA GLN A 350 15.93 14.74 -0.99
C GLN A 350 15.39 14.32 0.38
N PRO A 351 16.02 13.35 1.07
CA PRO A 351 15.63 13.03 2.42
C PRO A 351 15.78 14.27 3.31
N ALA A 352 14.83 14.45 4.23
CA ALA A 352 14.78 15.60 5.12
C ALA A 352 15.12 15.20 6.54
N GLU A 353 15.85 16.07 7.22
CA GLU A 353 15.94 16.06 8.67
C GLU A 353 14.61 16.55 9.24
N ALA A 354 14.14 15.87 10.28
CA ALA A 354 12.85 16.14 10.91
C ALA A 354 13.03 16.30 12.42
N GLU A 355 12.71 17.48 12.94
CA GLU A 355 12.90 17.84 14.34
C GLU A 355 11.61 18.38 14.95
N TRP A 356 11.51 18.36 16.28
CA TRP A 356 10.44 19.04 17.00
C TRP A 356 10.72 20.55 17.06
N LEU A 357 9.69 21.37 16.88
CA LEU A 357 9.82 22.81 17.05
C LEU A 357 10.34 23.13 18.48
N VAL A 358 11.43 23.89 18.57
CA VAL A 358 11.94 24.42 19.84
C VAL A 358 11.17 25.69 20.18
N THR A 359 10.47 25.69 21.31
CA THR A 359 9.63 26.80 21.78
C THR A 359 10.30 27.64 22.87
N GLY A 360 11.48 27.25 23.32
CA GLY A 360 12.24 27.93 24.37
C GLY A 360 13.17 26.97 25.10
N LYS A 361 13.52 27.30 26.33
CA LYS A 361 14.33 26.46 27.22
C LYS A 361 13.57 26.14 28.51
N ASP A 362 13.84 24.99 29.10
CA ASP A 362 13.32 24.59 30.41
C ASP A 362 14.17 25.16 31.56
N GLN A 363 13.77 24.86 32.80
CA GLN A 363 14.44 25.33 34.03
C GLN A 363 15.89 24.84 34.19
N HIS A 364 16.32 23.85 33.39
CA HIS A 364 17.70 23.35 33.36
C HIS A 364 18.44 23.80 32.09
N ASN A 365 17.95 24.85 31.42
CA ASN A 365 18.53 25.40 30.19
C ASN A 365 18.51 24.40 29.00
N ARG A 366 17.66 23.38 29.03
CA ARG A 366 17.50 22.39 27.95
C ARG A 366 16.42 22.84 26.96
N PRO A 367 16.52 22.52 25.65
CA PRO A 367 15.49 22.86 24.68
C PRO A 367 14.10 22.32 25.06
N LYS A 368 13.08 23.17 25.04
CA LYS A 368 11.68 22.80 25.20
C LYS A 368 11.07 22.58 23.82
N HIS A 369 10.54 21.39 23.58
CA HIS A 369 9.99 21.00 22.28
C HIS A 369 8.46 20.99 22.27
N ASP A 370 7.86 21.50 21.19
CA ASP A 370 6.46 21.23 20.87
C ASP A 370 6.35 19.96 20.01
N ARG A 371 5.81 18.89 20.62
CA ARG A 371 5.64 17.58 19.96
C ARG A 371 4.46 17.51 19.00
N ARG A 372 3.72 18.61 18.81
CA ARG A 372 2.72 18.77 17.74
C ARG A 372 3.30 19.40 16.49
N VAL A 373 4.53 19.91 16.51
CA VAL A 373 5.08 20.64 15.37
C VAL A 373 6.38 20.00 14.92
N ILE A 374 6.38 19.52 13.68
CA ILE A 374 7.55 18.96 13.01
C ILE A 374 8.14 20.01 12.07
N VAL A 375 9.43 20.24 12.18
CA VAL A 375 10.19 21.13 11.30
C VAL A 375 11.05 20.27 10.39
N LEU A 376 10.83 20.37 9.08
CA LEU A 376 11.56 19.65 8.05
C LEU A 376 12.57 20.56 7.38
N SER A 377 13.80 20.07 7.19
CA SER A 377 14.86 20.79 6.49
C SER A 377 15.81 19.84 5.77
N SER A 378 16.55 20.34 4.79
CA SER A 378 17.60 19.58 4.11
C SER A 378 18.63 20.55 3.52
N PRO A 379 19.94 20.37 3.76
CA PRO A 379 20.97 21.20 3.11
C PRO A 379 20.99 21.03 1.59
N HIS A 380 20.35 19.98 1.07
CA HIS A 380 20.23 19.72 -0.36
C HIS A 380 18.99 20.37 -1.00
N VAL A 381 18.10 20.97 -0.20
CA VAL A 381 16.86 21.62 -0.66
C VAL A 381 16.67 22.92 0.14
N PRO A 382 17.35 24.01 -0.23
CA PRO A 382 17.31 25.27 0.52
C PRO A 382 15.93 25.95 0.46
N ASP A 383 15.16 25.73 -0.60
CA ASP A 383 13.83 26.34 -0.81
C ASP A 383 12.74 25.25 -0.94
N PRO A 384 12.40 24.52 0.13
CA PRO A 384 11.44 23.43 0.06
C PRO A 384 10.00 23.97 -0.04
N ILE A 385 9.19 23.35 -0.90
CA ILE A 385 7.77 23.70 -1.09
C ILE A 385 6.83 22.50 -0.86
N HIS A 386 7.35 21.28 -0.95
CA HIS A 386 6.56 20.07 -0.75
C HIS A 386 7.32 19.02 0.04
N PHE A 387 6.58 18.21 0.81
CA PHE A 387 7.06 17.03 1.50
C PHE A 387 6.38 15.76 0.99
N ARG A 388 7.05 14.63 1.21
CA ARG A 388 6.52 13.27 1.13
C ARG A 388 6.95 12.50 2.37
N TYR A 389 6.06 11.71 2.95
CA TYR A 389 6.35 10.88 4.13
C TYR A 389 6.12 9.40 3.82
N ALA A 390 7.04 8.54 4.29
CA ALA A 390 7.05 7.10 4.05
C ALA A 390 6.92 6.76 2.56
N TRP A 391 7.66 7.49 1.73
CA TRP A 391 7.53 7.50 0.28
C TRP A 391 8.47 6.49 -0.39
N GLY A 392 8.14 5.21 -0.21
CA GLY A 392 8.91 4.08 -0.73
C GLY A 392 8.05 2.83 -0.72
N ARG A 393 8.34 1.86 -1.59
CA ARG A 393 7.57 0.60 -1.59
C ARG A 393 7.70 -0.12 -0.25
N ASN A 394 8.91 -0.17 0.30
CA ASN A 394 9.21 -0.60 1.67
C ASN A 394 9.92 0.57 2.40
N PRO A 395 9.17 1.57 2.87
CA PRO A 395 9.72 2.90 3.14
C PRO A 395 10.45 2.98 4.48
N MET A 396 11.39 3.93 4.59
CA MET A 396 11.75 4.53 5.87
C MET A 396 10.54 5.28 6.43
N GLY A 397 10.39 5.30 7.74
CA GLY A 397 9.24 5.93 8.38
C GLY A 397 9.03 5.36 9.77
N ASN A 398 9.14 6.22 10.78
CA ASN A 398 9.01 5.82 12.18
C ASN A 398 8.11 6.77 13.00
N LEU A 399 7.43 7.72 12.37
CA LEU A 399 6.51 8.63 13.06
C LEU A 399 5.20 7.93 13.39
N GLN A 400 4.74 8.08 14.63
CA GLN A 400 3.48 7.55 15.14
C GLN A 400 2.88 8.48 16.19
N SER A 401 1.64 8.20 16.61
CA SER A 401 1.02 8.86 17.75
C SER A 401 1.86 8.68 19.02
N ALA A 402 1.99 9.73 19.84
CA ALA A 402 2.65 9.62 21.14
C ALA A 402 1.80 8.85 22.16
N ASP A 403 0.48 9.02 22.07
CA ASP A 403 -0.49 8.40 22.99
C ASP A 403 -0.67 6.88 22.76
N HIS A 404 -0.11 6.33 21.67
CA HIS A 404 -0.28 4.92 21.35
C HIS A 404 0.85 4.33 20.48
N ASN A 405 1.40 3.19 20.90
CA ASN A 405 2.59 2.58 20.30
C ASN A 405 2.36 1.80 18.99
N ASP A 406 1.25 2.03 18.30
CA ASP A 406 0.92 1.29 17.07
C ASP A 406 -0.07 2.05 16.15
N LEU A 407 -0.03 3.38 16.16
CA LEU A 407 -0.79 4.23 15.23
C LEU A 407 0.19 5.06 14.38
N PRO A 408 0.72 4.49 13.29
CA PRO A 408 1.69 5.17 12.43
C PRO A 408 1.09 6.39 11.73
N PHE A 409 1.93 7.40 11.49
CA PHE A 409 1.62 8.45 10.53
C PHE A 409 1.51 7.81 9.13
N ALA A 410 0.43 8.11 8.41
CA ALA A 410 0.16 7.47 7.12
C ALA A 410 1.11 7.97 6.01
N THR A 411 1.38 7.12 5.02
CA THR A 411 2.06 7.55 3.78
C THR A 411 1.22 8.62 3.09
N GLN A 412 1.82 9.79 2.89
CA GLN A 412 1.15 10.96 2.32
C GLN A 412 2.17 11.95 1.76
N ARG A 413 1.66 12.97 1.07
CA ARG A 413 2.44 14.03 0.44
C ARG A 413 1.65 15.33 0.37
N SER A 414 2.36 16.43 0.13
CA SER A 414 1.76 17.75 -0.12
C SER A 414 1.72 18.16 -1.60
N ASP A 415 2.39 17.42 -2.49
CA ASP A 415 2.37 17.67 -3.93
C ASP A 415 1.31 16.81 -4.65
N ASP A 416 1.00 17.16 -5.90
CA ASP A 416 0.13 16.40 -6.80
C ASP A 416 0.91 15.81 -8.00
N TRP A 417 2.24 15.83 -7.96
CA TRP A 417 3.06 15.46 -9.11
C TRP A 417 3.04 13.97 -9.39
N ARG A 418 2.69 13.59 -10.61
CA ARG A 418 2.72 12.18 -11.05
C ARG A 418 4.15 11.62 -11.01
N MET A 419 4.26 10.30 -10.91
CA MET A 419 5.55 9.58 -10.90
C MET A 419 6.41 9.89 -12.14
N GLU A 420 5.77 10.19 -13.26
CA GLU A 420 6.42 10.55 -14.53
C GLU A 420 7.14 11.90 -14.48
N ASN A 421 6.78 12.74 -13.51
CA ASN A 421 7.21 14.13 -13.41
C ASN A 421 8.24 14.38 -12.28
N VAL A 422 8.72 13.32 -11.62
CA VAL A 422 9.60 13.38 -10.44
C VAL A 422 10.61 12.23 -10.52
N PRO A 423 11.93 12.42 -10.29
CA PRO A 423 12.66 13.66 -9.94
C PRO A 423 13.11 14.49 -11.15
N VAL A 424 13.12 13.90 -12.34
CA VAL A 424 13.56 14.51 -13.59
C VAL A 424 12.36 14.41 -14.53
N LYS A 425 11.98 15.53 -15.15
CA LYS A 425 11.10 15.48 -16.32
C LYS A 425 11.87 14.70 -17.38
N LEU A 426 11.60 13.41 -17.52
CA LEU A 426 12.24 12.60 -18.53
C LEU A 426 11.78 13.15 -19.90
N THR A 427 12.61 13.98 -20.52
CA THR A 427 12.34 14.56 -21.84
C THR A 427 12.22 13.43 -22.87
N GLY A 428 11.15 13.43 -23.67
CA GLY A 428 10.87 12.38 -24.66
C GLY A 428 9.95 11.25 -24.18
N PHE A 429 9.39 11.36 -22.97
CA PHE A 429 8.45 10.37 -22.40
C PHE A 429 7.01 10.90 -22.31
N ASP A 430 6.79 12.16 -22.68
CA ASP A 430 5.48 12.86 -22.61
C ASP A 430 4.40 12.14 -23.47
N ASP A 431 4.82 11.39 -24.50
CA ASP A 431 3.94 10.67 -25.45
C ASP A 431 3.86 9.15 -25.22
N LEU A 432 4.53 8.59 -24.21
CA LEU A 432 4.50 7.15 -23.98
C LEU A 432 3.21 6.70 -23.30
N ALA A 433 2.68 5.57 -23.73
CA ALA A 433 1.59 4.91 -23.01
C ALA A 433 2.04 4.59 -21.56
N PRO A 434 1.17 4.75 -20.54
CA PRO A 434 1.53 4.58 -19.13
C PRO A 434 2.25 3.26 -18.79
N LYS A 435 1.91 2.17 -19.51
CA LYS A 435 2.54 0.85 -19.35
C LYS A 435 3.99 0.79 -19.86
N ASP A 436 4.34 1.57 -20.87
CA ASP A 436 5.66 1.61 -21.47
C ASP A 436 6.60 2.54 -20.67
N PHE A 437 6.03 3.60 -20.08
CA PHE A 437 6.68 4.39 -19.02
C PHE A 437 7.09 3.49 -17.85
N ALA A 438 6.17 2.69 -17.32
CA ALA A 438 6.43 1.83 -16.15
C ALA A 438 7.59 0.83 -16.33
N ARG A 439 7.99 0.50 -17.57
CA ARG A 439 9.11 -0.43 -17.82
C ARG A 439 10.42 0.27 -18.17
N ARG A 440 10.42 1.23 -19.09
CA ARG A 440 11.65 1.84 -19.62
C ARG A 440 12.08 3.07 -18.82
N ALA A 441 11.12 3.96 -18.54
CA ALA A 441 11.36 5.17 -17.76
C ALA A 441 11.80 4.84 -16.33
N ASN A 442 11.19 3.83 -15.71
CA ASN A 442 11.53 3.42 -14.35
C ASN A 442 13.01 3.01 -14.20
N HIS A 443 13.60 2.32 -15.18
CA HIS A 443 15.00 1.91 -15.09
C HIS A 443 15.96 3.11 -15.19
N GLU A 444 15.69 4.02 -16.13
CA GLU A 444 16.50 5.23 -16.31
C GLU A 444 16.35 6.20 -15.12
N SER A 445 15.12 6.40 -14.63
CA SER A 445 14.85 7.17 -13.41
C SER A 445 15.58 6.57 -12.21
N GLN A 446 15.56 5.25 -12.02
CA GLN A 446 16.28 4.61 -10.91
C GLN A 446 17.78 4.83 -11.02
N LYS A 447 18.37 4.74 -12.22
CA LYS A 447 19.80 4.99 -12.41
C LYS A 447 20.16 6.44 -12.07
N ALA A 448 19.37 7.42 -12.53
CA ALA A 448 19.57 8.83 -12.18
C ALA A 448 19.46 9.05 -10.66
N LEU A 449 18.48 8.42 -10.02
CA LEU A 449 18.28 8.54 -8.58
C LEU A 449 19.39 7.91 -7.74
N ARG A 450 19.98 6.80 -8.18
CA ARG A 450 21.19 6.25 -7.55
C ARG A 450 22.36 7.23 -7.61
N LEU A 451 22.51 7.94 -8.73
CA LEU A 451 23.54 8.97 -8.87
C LEU A 451 23.26 10.16 -7.95
N ASP A 452 21.99 10.56 -7.81
CA ASP A 452 21.58 11.61 -6.88
C ASP A 452 21.85 11.21 -5.42
N ASP A 453 21.56 9.97 -5.03
CA ASP A 453 21.90 9.43 -3.71
C ASP A 453 23.42 9.38 -3.48
N LEU A 454 24.21 9.01 -4.50
CA LEU A 454 25.66 9.05 -4.41
C LEU A 454 26.18 10.49 -4.25
N GLY A 455 25.68 11.42 -5.06
CA GLY A 455 26.05 12.83 -5.00
C GLY A 455 25.72 13.47 -3.65
N ARG A 456 24.55 13.13 -3.08
CA ARG A 456 24.18 13.50 -1.72
C ARG A 456 25.19 12.97 -0.70
N ARG A 457 25.48 11.66 -0.72
CA ARG A 457 26.41 11.03 0.24
C ARG A 457 27.83 11.59 0.14
N LEU A 458 28.30 11.92 -1.06
CA LEU A 458 29.60 12.59 -1.23
C LEU A 458 29.62 13.97 -0.55
N LYS A 459 28.54 14.75 -0.68
CA LYS A 459 28.42 16.04 0.00
C LYS A 459 28.31 15.90 1.52
N GLU A 460 27.51 14.95 2.00
CA GLU A 460 27.38 14.64 3.43
C GLU A 460 28.74 14.19 4.02
N ALA A 461 29.48 13.34 3.30
CA ALA A 461 30.82 12.89 3.71
C ALA A 461 31.83 14.05 3.74
N GLN A 462 31.81 14.94 2.76
CA GLN A 462 32.67 16.13 2.76
C GLN A 462 32.34 17.07 3.93
N ALA A 463 31.05 17.31 4.19
CA ALA A 463 30.62 18.14 5.33
C ALA A 463 31.09 17.55 6.67
N LEU A 464 30.99 16.23 6.85
CA LEU A 464 31.48 15.54 8.04
C LEU A 464 33.01 15.67 8.20
N ILE A 465 33.75 15.54 7.10
CA ILE A 465 35.21 15.76 7.09
C ILE A 465 35.52 17.19 7.51
N ASP A 466 34.85 18.18 6.92
CA ASP A 466 35.11 19.58 7.18
C ASP A 466 34.76 19.98 8.63
N GLU A 467 33.68 19.43 9.20
CA GLU A 467 33.25 19.69 10.58
C GLU A 467 34.21 19.11 11.63
N HIS A 468 34.77 17.93 11.38
CA HIS A 468 35.47 17.17 12.42
C HIS A 468 36.99 17.06 12.23
N ARG A 469 37.55 17.44 11.07
CA ARG A 469 38.99 17.27 10.76
C ARG A 469 39.89 17.85 11.84
N GLN A 470 39.71 19.13 12.17
CA GLN A 470 40.59 19.81 13.12
C GLN A 470 40.54 19.17 14.52
N ARG A 471 39.33 18.86 15.00
CA ARG A 471 39.14 18.19 16.29
C ARG A 471 39.80 16.81 16.30
N TYR A 472 39.58 16.03 15.25
CA TYR A 472 40.18 14.71 15.11
C TYR A 472 41.71 14.77 15.13
N GLU A 473 42.31 15.69 14.37
CA GLU A 473 43.77 15.88 14.32
C GLU A 473 44.32 16.25 15.72
N GLN A 474 43.68 17.21 16.40
CA GLN A 474 44.06 17.63 17.75
C GLN A 474 43.97 16.51 18.78
N GLU A 475 42.83 15.80 18.84
CA GLU A 475 42.63 14.70 19.79
C GLU A 475 43.63 13.56 19.50
N ARG A 476 43.85 13.23 18.22
CA ARG A 476 44.80 12.19 17.82
C ARG A 476 46.25 12.54 18.19
N ASP A 477 46.68 13.77 17.97
CA ASP A 477 48.03 14.23 18.35
C ASP A 477 48.21 14.23 19.87
N SER A 478 47.17 14.63 20.62
CA SER A 478 47.19 14.58 22.08
C SER A 478 47.35 13.16 22.62
N GLU A 479 46.67 12.18 22.01
CA GLU A 479 46.80 10.78 22.38
C GLU A 479 48.16 10.19 22.00
N ARG A 480 48.75 10.63 20.86
CA ARG A 480 50.13 10.25 20.50
C ARG A 480 51.14 10.73 21.54
N LYS A 481 51.07 12.00 21.95
CA LYS A 481 51.96 12.56 22.99
C LYS A 481 51.81 11.82 24.32
N ARG A 482 50.57 11.53 24.75
CA ARG A 482 50.32 10.73 25.96
C ARG A 482 50.89 9.32 25.90
N ALA A 483 50.89 8.71 24.71
CA ALA A 483 51.49 7.38 24.52
C ALA A 483 53.03 7.44 24.55
N GLU A 484 53.62 8.50 24.01
CA GLU A 484 55.06 8.77 24.06
C GLU A 484 55.54 9.06 25.49
N GLU A 485 54.77 9.80 26.30
CA GLU A 485 55.09 10.09 27.71
C GLU A 485 54.97 8.86 28.65
N LYS A 486 54.29 7.80 28.20
CA LYS A 486 54.12 6.56 28.97
C LYS A 486 55.17 5.48 28.67
N ASN A 487 55.92 5.63 27.58
CA ASN A 487 57.05 4.77 27.21
C ASN A 487 58.36 5.40 27.64
#